data_AF-A0A928ENS3-F1
#
_entry.id   AF-A0A928ENS3-F1
#
_cell.length_a   1.000
_cell.length_b   1.000
_cell.length_c   1.000
_cell.angle_alpha   90.00
_cell.angle_beta   90.00
_cell.angle_gamma   90.00
#
_symmetry.space_group_name_H-M   'P 1'
#
loop_
_entity.id
_entity.type
_entity.pdbx_description
1 polymer ?
#
loop_
_entity_poly.entity_id
_entity_poly.type
_entity_poly.pdbx_seq_one_letter_code
_entity_poly.pdbx_strand_id
1 'polypeptide(L)'
;MNIYRVAFIGHREISNIMKVEDMLEELIRNLIREKEFVEFYVGRNGDFDISAASCIKRVQKTLGHANSSLILTLPYPVKDIEYFEKFYDEIIIPVSTHFKAAITVRNKWMVDNADLLIAYVEENKTGGALSALKYAKKQEVQIINLAAKV
;
A
#
# COMPACT_ATOMS: atom_id res chain seq x y z
N MET A 1 16.57 -15.58 1.53
CA MET A 1 15.27 -14.98 1.91
C MET A 1 14.63 -14.43 0.67
N ASN A 2 13.54 -15.05 0.22
CA ASN A 2 12.72 -14.53 -0.85
C ASN A 2 11.76 -13.48 -0.29
N ILE A 3 11.87 -12.25 -0.76
CA ILE A 3 11.05 -11.12 -0.30
C ILE A 3 9.92 -10.92 -1.30
N TYR A 4 8.68 -11.06 -0.84
CA TYR A 4 7.49 -10.77 -1.63
C TYR A 4 7.00 -9.35 -1.32
N ARG A 5 6.90 -8.51 -2.34
CA ARG A 5 6.61 -7.08 -2.20
C ARG A 5 5.17 -6.78 -2.60
N VAL A 6 4.45 -6.13 -1.70
CA VAL A 6 3.04 -5.81 -1.89
C VAL A 6 2.83 -4.31 -1.74
N ALA A 7 2.36 -3.67 -2.80
CA ALA A 7 2.01 -2.25 -2.79
C ALA A 7 0.51 -2.05 -2.55
N PHE A 8 0.17 -0.99 -1.81
CA PHE A 8 -1.21 -0.54 -1.60
C PHE A 8 -1.44 0.82 -2.22
N ILE A 9 -2.48 0.93 -3.06
CA ILE A 9 -2.90 2.20 -3.68
C ILE A 9 -4.43 2.27 -3.75
N GLY A 10 -5.03 3.34 -3.23
CA GLY A 10 -6.47 3.50 -3.31
C GLY A 10 -6.97 4.93 -3.21
N HIS A 11 -8.29 5.06 -3.19
CA HIS A 11 -8.97 6.35 -3.08
C HIS A 11 -8.78 7.02 -1.72
N ARG A 12 -8.97 8.35 -1.73
CA ARG A 12 -8.93 9.17 -0.52
C ARG A 12 -10.09 8.92 0.42
N GLU A 13 -11.24 8.55 -0.14
CA GLU A 13 -12.47 8.32 0.58
C GLU A 13 -12.97 6.92 0.23
N ILE A 14 -13.34 6.15 1.25
CA ILE A 14 -13.91 4.81 1.11
C ILE A 14 -15.35 4.82 1.63
N SER A 15 -16.30 4.35 0.82
CA SER A 15 -17.72 4.32 1.17
C SER A 15 -18.08 3.26 2.20
N ASN A 16 -17.45 2.08 2.17
CA ASN A 16 -17.68 0.98 3.10
C ASN A 16 -16.36 0.48 3.71
N ILE A 17 -15.82 1.26 4.63
CA ILE A 17 -14.51 1.01 5.23
C ILE A 17 -14.44 -0.33 5.96
N MET A 18 -15.50 -0.74 6.67
CA MET A 18 -15.52 -2.00 7.42
C MET A 18 -15.34 -3.20 6.49
N LYS A 19 -16.13 -3.27 5.40
CA LYS A 19 -16.01 -4.37 4.43
C LYS A 19 -14.65 -4.38 3.74
N VAL A 20 -14.06 -3.20 3.48
CA VAL A 20 -12.72 -3.10 2.90
C VAL A 20 -11.65 -3.61 3.88
N GLU A 21 -11.75 -3.24 5.16
CA GLU A 21 -10.82 -3.71 6.19
C GLU A 21 -10.91 -5.23 6.40
N ASP A 22 -12.11 -5.82 6.41
CA ASP A 22 -12.28 -7.28 6.50
C ASP A 22 -11.54 -8.02 5.37
N MET A 23 -11.71 -7.54 4.12
CA MET A 23 -11.02 -8.10 2.95
C MET A 23 -9.50 -7.89 3.02
N LEU A 24 -9.05 -6.72 3.50
CA LEU A 24 -7.62 -6.44 3.67
C LEU A 24 -7.01 -7.40 4.68
N GLU A 25 -7.63 -7.57 5.85
CA GLU A 25 -7.11 -8.44 6.90
C GLU A 25 -6.98 -9.90 6.44
N GLU A 26 -7.96 -10.41 5.70
CA GLU A 26 -7.91 -11.75 5.13
C GLU A 26 -6.73 -11.89 4.15
N LEU A 27 -6.60 -10.98 3.20
CA LEU A 27 -5.52 -11.00 2.21
C LEU A 27 -4.14 -10.88 2.86
N ILE A 28 -3.97 -9.95 3.79
CA ILE A 28 -2.72 -9.72 4.51
C ILE A 28 -2.34 -10.97 5.31
N ARG A 29 -3.32 -11.60 5.99
CA ARG A 29 -3.08 -12.82 6.76
C ARG A 29 -2.61 -13.98 5.88
N ASN A 30 -3.20 -14.14 4.70
CA ASN A 30 -2.79 -15.18 3.76
C ASN A 30 -1.39 -14.90 3.20
N LEU A 31 -1.11 -13.66 2.80
CA LEU A 31 0.22 -13.25 2.33
C LEU A 31 1.31 -13.53 3.38
N ILE A 32 1.08 -13.14 4.63
CA ILE A 32 2.02 -13.40 5.72
C ILE A 32 2.17 -14.90 5.98
N ARG A 33 1.14 -15.72 5.84
CA ARG A 33 1.25 -17.18 6.08
C ARG A 33 1.95 -17.94 4.95
N GLU A 34 1.76 -17.51 3.72
CA GLU A 34 2.19 -18.24 2.52
C GLU A 34 3.58 -17.86 2.03
N LYS A 35 4.05 -16.65 2.35
CA LYS A 35 5.33 -16.12 1.86
C LYS A 35 6.41 -16.20 2.94
N GLU A 36 7.67 -16.38 2.52
CA GLU A 36 8.83 -16.44 3.41
C GLU A 36 9.01 -15.12 4.17
N PHE A 37 8.93 -13.98 3.46
CA PHE A 37 8.91 -12.65 4.04
C PHE A 37 8.12 -11.68 3.16
N VAL A 38 7.36 -10.77 3.76
CA VAL A 38 6.54 -9.79 3.02
C VAL A 38 6.91 -8.35 3.37
N GLU A 39 7.26 -7.56 2.35
CA GLU A 39 7.39 -6.10 2.48
C GLU A 39 6.10 -5.44 2.00
N PHE A 40 5.46 -4.66 2.88
CA PHE A 40 4.25 -3.92 2.55
C PHE A 40 4.55 -2.44 2.32
N TYR A 41 4.44 -1.98 1.08
CA TYR A 41 4.57 -0.57 0.72
C TYR A 41 3.22 0.13 0.80
N VAL A 42 3.11 1.12 1.69
CA VAL A 42 1.89 1.93 1.85
C VAL A 42 2.16 3.42 1.68
N GLY A 43 1.15 4.15 1.19
CA GLY A 43 1.12 5.60 1.27
C GLY A 43 0.59 6.11 2.60
N ARG A 44 0.11 7.36 2.59
CA ARG A 44 -0.65 7.98 3.70
C ARG A 44 -1.58 9.10 3.23
N ASN A 45 -1.96 9.10 1.95
CA ASN A 45 -2.63 10.21 1.30
C ASN A 45 -4.15 10.09 1.24
N GLY A 46 -4.72 9.03 1.85
CA GLY A 46 -6.14 8.71 1.80
C GLY A 46 -6.58 7.64 2.80
N ASP A 47 -7.88 7.48 2.96
CA ASP A 47 -8.50 6.48 3.85
C ASP A 47 -7.97 5.07 3.58
N PHE A 48 -7.81 4.70 2.30
CA PHE A 48 -7.31 3.37 1.94
C PHE A 48 -5.90 3.11 2.46
N ASP A 49 -5.00 4.10 2.33
CA ASP A 49 -3.63 3.96 2.79
C ASP A 49 -3.59 3.76 4.32
N ILE A 50 -4.42 4.52 5.04
CA ILE A 50 -4.53 4.48 6.51
C ILE A 50 -5.12 3.14 6.98
N SER A 51 -6.20 2.68 6.33
CA SER A 51 -6.82 1.39 6.63
C SER A 51 -5.88 0.23 6.33
N ALA A 52 -5.17 0.25 5.19
CA ALA A 52 -4.18 -0.78 4.87
C ALA A 52 -3.09 -0.87 5.94
N ALA A 53 -2.48 0.26 6.30
CA ALA A 53 -1.44 0.30 7.34
C ALA A 53 -1.96 -0.21 8.70
N SER A 54 -3.19 0.17 9.07
CA SER A 54 -3.85 -0.27 10.31
C SER A 54 -4.14 -1.78 10.31
N CYS A 55 -4.68 -2.31 9.22
CA CYS A 55 -4.94 -3.74 9.04
C CYS A 55 -3.64 -4.56 9.14
N ILE A 56 -2.57 -4.09 8.50
CA ILE A 56 -1.26 -4.75 8.55
C ILE A 56 -0.77 -4.84 10.00
N LYS A 57 -0.77 -3.73 10.76
CA LYS A 57 -0.36 -3.78 12.17
C LYS A 57 -1.23 -4.70 13.03
N ARG A 58 -2.56 -4.70 12.81
CA ARG A 58 -3.47 -5.62 13.51
C ARG A 58 -3.12 -7.07 13.21
N VAL A 59 -2.98 -7.43 11.94
CA VAL A 59 -2.65 -8.82 11.54
C VAL A 59 -1.27 -9.22 12.06
N GLN A 60 -0.24 -8.37 11.91
CA GLN A 60 1.09 -8.64 12.44
C GLN A 60 1.08 -8.90 13.96
N LYS A 61 0.30 -8.12 14.72
CA LYS A 61 0.11 -8.33 16.17
C LYS A 61 -0.53 -9.68 16.48
N THR A 62 -1.50 -10.12 15.67
CA THR A 62 -2.12 -11.45 15.84
C THR A 62 -1.21 -12.61 15.48
N LEU A 63 -0.23 -12.40 14.59
CA LEU A 63 0.66 -13.45 14.08
C LEU A 63 2.06 -13.44 14.71
N GLY A 64 2.41 -12.42 15.52
CA GLY A 64 3.71 -12.35 16.20
C GLY A 64 4.84 -11.71 15.38
N HIS A 65 4.53 -10.85 14.39
CA HIS A 65 5.45 -9.96 13.66
C HIS A 65 6.64 -10.57 12.90
N ALA A 66 6.86 -11.89 12.89
CA ALA A 66 8.18 -12.44 12.51
C ALA A 66 8.56 -12.33 11.01
N ASN A 67 7.60 -12.25 10.09
CA ASN A 67 7.87 -12.42 8.65
C ASN A 67 7.23 -11.36 7.75
N SER A 68 7.10 -10.13 8.26
CA SER A 68 6.74 -8.99 7.41
C SER A 68 7.22 -7.65 7.96
N SER A 69 7.33 -6.66 7.08
CA SER A 69 7.59 -5.27 7.42
C SER A 69 6.54 -4.34 6.81
N LEU A 70 6.14 -3.32 7.57
CA LEU A 70 5.26 -2.24 7.14
C LEU A 70 6.11 -1.00 6.83
N ILE A 71 6.15 -0.63 5.54
CA ILE A 71 7.05 0.40 5.02
C ILE A 71 6.23 1.58 4.50
N LEU A 72 6.43 2.76 5.10
CA LEU A 72 5.82 4.00 4.62
C LEU A 72 6.60 4.55 3.43
N THR A 73 5.95 4.67 2.28
CA THR A 73 6.55 5.26 1.08
C THR A 73 6.09 6.70 0.91
N LEU A 74 6.95 7.66 1.25
CA LEU A 74 6.66 9.08 1.17
C LEU A 74 7.09 9.68 -0.18
N PRO A 75 6.32 10.63 -0.75
CA PRO A 75 6.71 11.31 -1.99
C PRO A 75 7.80 12.37 -1.78
N TYR A 76 8.01 12.84 -0.56
CA TYR A 76 9.00 13.84 -0.17
C TYR A 76 9.18 13.83 1.36
N PRO A 77 10.29 14.39 1.90
CA PRO A 77 10.48 14.53 3.34
C PRO A 77 9.36 15.34 3.99
N VAL A 78 8.93 14.93 5.19
CA VAL A 78 7.89 15.61 5.98
C VAL A 78 8.46 16.02 7.32
N LYS A 79 7.95 17.11 7.88
CA LYS A 79 8.18 17.44 9.30
C LYS A 79 7.49 16.35 10.13
N ASP A 80 8.10 15.93 11.24
CA ASP A 80 7.61 14.86 12.14
C ASP A 80 7.80 13.43 11.63
N ILE A 81 8.91 13.16 10.92
CA ILE A 81 9.24 11.81 10.46
C ILE A 81 9.40 10.83 11.62
N GLU A 82 9.89 11.32 12.77
CA GLU A 82 10.14 10.55 14.00
C GLU A 82 8.84 10.01 14.62
N TYR A 83 7.69 10.63 14.33
CA TYR A 83 6.39 10.10 14.75
C TYR A 83 6.00 8.88 13.92
N PHE A 84 6.29 8.90 12.61
CA PHE A 84 6.01 7.78 11.72
C PHE A 84 6.92 6.58 12.03
N GLU A 85 8.18 6.81 12.41
CA GLU A 85 9.11 5.73 12.80
C GLU A 85 8.63 4.91 14.02
N LYS A 86 7.67 5.43 14.81
CA LYS A 86 7.04 4.65 15.90
C LYS A 86 6.00 3.65 15.42
N PHE A 87 5.45 3.88 14.23
CA PHE A 87 4.37 3.07 13.66
C PHE A 87 4.84 2.22 12.48
N TYR A 88 5.78 2.71 11.68
CA TYR A 88 6.30 2.02 10.51
C TYR A 88 7.65 1.38 10.82
N ASP A 89 7.89 0.21 10.24
CA ASP A 89 9.15 -0.52 10.43
C ASP A 89 10.28 0.14 9.62
N GLU A 90 9.94 0.81 8.51
CA GLU A 90 10.84 1.62 7.69
C GLU A 90 10.07 2.76 6.98
N ILE A 91 10.80 3.81 6.61
CA ILE A 91 10.29 4.92 5.78
C ILE A 91 11.20 5.09 4.57
N ILE A 92 10.61 5.06 3.37
CA ILE A 92 11.33 5.24 2.10
C ILE A 92 10.82 6.50 1.40
N ILE A 93 11.76 7.30 0.87
CA ILE A 93 11.48 8.44 -0.01
C ILE A 93 12.17 8.15 -1.35
N PRO A 94 11.50 7.46 -2.29
CA PRO A 94 12.18 6.86 -3.43
C PRO A 94 12.47 7.83 -4.57
N VAL A 95 11.95 9.05 -4.50
CA VAL A 95 11.94 10.00 -5.61
C VAL A 95 12.43 11.36 -5.17
N SER A 96 13.27 11.98 -6.00
CA SER A 96 13.62 13.40 -5.90
C SER A 96 13.05 14.09 -7.14
N THR A 97 11.88 14.71 -7.00
CA THR A 97 11.17 15.37 -8.10
C THR A 97 10.42 16.61 -7.60
N HIS A 98 10.01 17.47 -8.53
CA HIS A 98 9.14 18.61 -8.21
C HIS A 98 7.84 18.14 -7.55
N PHE A 99 7.40 18.87 -6.52
CA PHE A 99 6.27 18.50 -5.66
C PHE A 99 4.99 18.13 -6.41
N LYS A 100 4.71 18.79 -7.56
CA LYS A 100 3.49 18.56 -8.36
C LYS A 100 3.37 17.14 -8.90
N ALA A 101 4.49 16.47 -9.17
CA ALA A 101 4.51 15.10 -9.70
C ALA A 101 4.85 14.05 -8.64
N ALA A 102 5.27 14.46 -7.45
CA ALA A 102 5.92 13.58 -6.47
C ALA A 102 5.06 12.38 -6.07
N ILE A 103 3.75 12.56 -5.83
CA ILE A 103 2.84 11.44 -5.53
C ILE A 103 2.76 10.46 -6.70
N THR A 104 2.63 10.97 -7.93
CA THR A 104 2.54 10.11 -9.12
C THR A 104 3.82 9.33 -9.35
N VAL A 105 4.99 9.95 -9.20
CA VAL A 105 6.28 9.25 -9.36
C VAL A 105 6.48 8.24 -8.24
N ARG A 106 6.14 8.59 -6.99
CA ARG A 106 6.18 7.66 -5.85
C ARG A 106 5.28 6.45 -6.07
N ASN A 107 4.05 6.65 -6.56
CA ASN A 107 3.14 5.55 -6.85
C ASN A 107 3.67 4.65 -7.96
N LYS A 108 4.29 5.21 -9.00
CA LYS A 108 4.96 4.41 -10.04
C LYS A 108 6.09 3.58 -9.45
N TRP A 109 6.93 4.17 -8.61
CA TRP A 109 8.00 3.44 -7.93
C TRP A 109 7.46 2.28 -7.09
N MET A 110 6.37 2.48 -6.34
CA MET A 110 5.75 1.38 -5.59
C MET A 110 5.28 0.25 -6.49
N VAL A 111 4.70 0.57 -7.65
CA VAL A 111 4.27 -0.43 -8.65
C VAL A 111 5.48 -1.15 -9.26
N ASP A 112 6.51 -0.42 -9.66
CA ASP A 112 7.71 -0.98 -10.30
C ASP A 112 8.50 -1.92 -9.36
N ASN A 113 8.32 -1.79 -8.05
CA ASN A 113 9.00 -2.59 -7.03
C ASN A 113 8.09 -3.64 -6.37
N ALA A 114 6.84 -3.81 -6.83
CA ALA A 114 5.91 -4.75 -6.22
C ALA A 114 5.69 -6.00 -7.08
N ASP A 115 5.58 -7.15 -6.42
CA ASP A 115 5.10 -8.39 -7.02
C ASP A 115 3.55 -8.38 -7.12
N LEU A 116 2.89 -7.68 -6.19
CA LEU A 116 1.44 -7.57 -6.09
C LEU A 116 1.02 -6.14 -5.76
N LEU A 117 0.02 -5.64 -6.48
CA LEU A 117 -0.72 -4.43 -6.15
C LEU A 117 -2.10 -4.80 -5.56
N ILE A 118 -2.33 -4.46 -4.30
CA ILE A 118 -3.66 -4.45 -3.70
C ILE A 118 -4.22 -3.03 -3.81
N ALA A 119 -5.31 -2.88 -4.56
CA ALA A 119 -5.88 -1.59 -4.87
C ALA A 119 -7.32 -1.43 -4.35
N TYR A 120 -7.72 -0.20 -4.05
CA TYR A 120 -9.13 0.19 -3.93
C TYR A 120 -9.40 1.37 -4.85
N VAL A 121 -9.81 1.06 -6.09
CA VAL A 121 -10.00 2.06 -7.15
C VAL A 121 -11.27 1.77 -7.92
N GLU A 122 -12.22 2.69 -7.83
CA GLU A 122 -13.42 2.73 -8.64
C GLU A 122 -13.06 3.31 -10.03
N GLU A 123 -13.15 2.49 -11.08
CA GLU A 123 -12.64 2.87 -12.41
C GLU A 123 -13.42 4.03 -13.07
N ASN A 124 -14.62 4.34 -12.58
CA ASN A 124 -15.42 5.49 -13.00
C ASN A 124 -14.92 6.83 -12.40
N LYS A 125 -14.02 6.81 -11.40
CA LYS A 125 -13.44 8.01 -10.79
C LYS A 125 -12.08 8.37 -11.40
N THR A 126 -11.79 9.66 -11.51
CA THR A 126 -10.47 10.16 -11.94
C THR A 126 -9.54 10.39 -10.76
N GLY A 127 -8.23 10.20 -10.93
CA GLY A 127 -7.25 10.60 -9.92
C GLY A 127 -5.94 9.82 -9.97
N GLY A 128 -5.03 10.15 -9.04
CA GLY A 128 -3.70 9.53 -8.97
C GLY A 128 -3.73 8.01 -8.73
N ALA A 129 -4.73 7.51 -8.00
CA ALA A 129 -4.91 6.08 -7.77
C ALA A 129 -5.30 5.33 -9.06
N LEU A 130 -6.23 5.87 -9.86
CA LEU A 130 -6.57 5.29 -11.16
C LEU A 130 -5.37 5.31 -12.13
N SER A 131 -4.60 6.40 -12.15
CA SER A 131 -3.39 6.47 -12.96
C SER A 131 -2.36 5.40 -12.58
N ALA A 132 -2.19 5.13 -11.28
CA ALA A 132 -1.30 4.08 -10.79
C ALA A 132 -1.83 2.68 -11.11
N LEU A 133 -3.15 2.43 -10.98
CA LEU A 133 -3.77 1.16 -11.38
C LEU A 133 -3.55 0.88 -12.87
N LYS A 134 -3.79 1.87 -13.73
CA LYS A 134 -3.54 1.76 -15.18
C LYS A 134 -2.07 1.48 -15.48
N TYR A 135 -1.17 2.12 -14.73
CA TYR A 135 0.26 1.89 -14.85
C TYR A 135 0.65 0.46 -14.44
N ALA A 136 0.11 -0.07 -13.34
CA ALA A 136 0.33 -1.45 -12.92
C ALA A 136 -0.17 -2.47 -13.94
N LYS A 137 -1.34 -2.23 -14.56
CA LYS A 137 -1.83 -3.06 -15.67
C LYS A 137 -0.84 -3.08 -16.84
N LYS A 138 -0.19 -1.95 -17.14
CA LYS A 138 0.83 -1.85 -18.21
C LYS A 138 2.13 -2.57 -17.85
N GLN A 139 2.52 -2.55 -16.57
CA GLN A 139 3.71 -3.23 -16.08
C GLN A 139 3.48 -4.73 -15.79
N GLU A 140 2.27 -5.24 -16.09
CA GLU A 140 1.89 -6.65 -15.89
C GLU A 140 2.05 -7.14 -14.43
N VAL A 141 2.02 -6.20 -13.48
CA VAL A 141 2.03 -6.52 -12.04
C VAL A 141 0.73 -7.23 -11.69
N GLN A 142 0.79 -8.22 -10.80
CA GLN A 142 -0.42 -8.89 -10.31
C GLN A 142 -1.29 -7.87 -9.56
N ILE A 143 -2.60 -7.84 -9.82
CA ILE A 143 -3.51 -6.85 -9.23
C ILE A 143 -4.70 -7.53 -8.55
N ILE A 144 -5.00 -7.09 -7.33
CA ILE A 144 -6.27 -7.35 -6.64
C ILE A 144 -6.95 -6.00 -6.39
N ASN A 145 -7.99 -5.67 -7.16
CA ASN A 145 -8.77 -4.45 -6.93
C ASN A 145 -10.02 -4.76 -6.07
N LEU A 146 -10.01 -4.25 -4.84
CA LEU A 146 -11.06 -4.45 -3.85
C LEU A 146 -12.34 -3.70 -4.19
N ALA A 147 -12.28 -2.57 -4.92
CA ALA A 147 -13.46 -1.79 -5.26
C ALA A 147 -14.49 -2.57 -6.11
N ALA A 148 -14.05 -3.59 -6.86
CA ALA A 148 -14.93 -4.47 -7.62
C ALA A 148 -15.74 -5.46 -6.75
N LYS A 149 -15.42 -5.57 -5.46
CA LYS A 149 -16.00 -6.53 -4.51
C LYS A 149 -16.86 -5.88 -3.43
N VAL A 150 -16.92 -4.55 -3.41
CA VAL A 150 -17.64 -3.78 -2.37
C VAL A 150 -19.05 -3.45 -2.80
#